data_AF-A0A2A8HQL9-F1
#
_entry.id   AF-A0A2A8HQL9-F1
#
_cell.length_a   1.000
_cell.length_b   1.000
_cell.length_c   1.000
_cell.angle_alpha   90.00
_cell.angle_beta   90.00
_cell.angle_gamma   90.00
#
_symmetry.space_group_name_H-M   'P 1'
#
loop_
_entity.id
_entity.type
_entity.pdbx_description
1 polymer ?
#
loop_
_entity_poly.entity_id
_entity_poly.type
_entity_poly.pdbx_seq_one_letter_code
_entity_poly.pdbx_strand_id
1 'polypeptide(L)'
;MVVATYRKEGRLRVITVPLTTRDYSPDFSIKLPLRLIDHLRLDIRSSVVWNDVNEFTWVGPDVRSGTDGNCVIGAMPEKIYRQVAANIVAHRVKITHRTE
;
A
#
# COMPACT_ATOMS: atom_id res chain seq x y z
N MET A 1 -1.46 -0.26 -0.02
CA MET A 1 -1.10 -1.59 0.51
C MET A 1 0.00 -1.45 1.54
N VAL A 2 -0.14 -2.07 2.72
CA VAL A 2 0.93 -2.12 3.73
C VAL A 2 1.99 -3.15 3.31
N VAL A 3 3.27 -2.76 3.32
CA VAL A 3 4.40 -3.63 2.95
C VAL A 3 5.26 -4.04 4.16
N ALA A 4 5.29 -3.20 5.19
CA ALA A 4 6.00 -3.45 6.43
C ALA A 4 5.42 -2.60 7.57
N THR A 5 5.65 -3.02 8.81
CA THR A 5 5.28 -2.26 10.00
C THR A 5 6.43 -2.31 11.00
N TYR A 6 6.54 -1.27 11.82
CA TYR A 6 7.52 -1.23 12.93
C TYR A 6 7.03 -0.30 14.03
N ARG A 7 7.58 -0.41 15.24
CA ARG A 7 7.28 0.52 16.33
C ARG A 7 8.30 1.64 16.39
N LYS A 8 7.84 2.88 16.54
CA LYS A 8 8.67 4.07 16.78
C LYS A 8 8.00 4.93 17.84
N GLU A 9 8.73 5.30 18.90
CA GLU A 9 8.23 6.18 19.96
C GLU A 9 6.88 5.71 20.55
N GLY A 10 6.75 4.40 20.79
CA GLY A 10 5.52 3.79 21.32
C GLY A 10 4.36 3.66 20.33
N ARG A 11 4.47 4.23 19.12
CA ARG A 11 3.43 4.17 18.08
C ARG A 11 3.75 3.14 17.01
N LEU A 12 2.71 2.55 16.41
CA LEU A 12 2.87 1.71 15.22
C LEU A 12 3.08 2.60 14.01
N ARG A 13 4.12 2.32 13.23
CA ARG A 13 4.39 2.93 11.93
C ARG A 13 4.09 1.90 10.85
N VAL A 14 3.45 2.36 9.78
CA VAL A 14 3.12 1.52 8.62
C VAL A 14 3.82 2.07 7.40
N ILE A 15 4.51 1.20 6.67
CA ILE A 15 5.12 1.49 5.38
C ILE A 15 4.18 0.96 4.33
N THR A 16 3.84 1.79 3.36
CA THR A 16 2.80 1.51 2.37
C THR A 16 3.23 1.90 0.96
N VAL A 17 2.58 1.29 -0.01
CA VAL A 17 2.56 1.74 -1.41
C VAL A 17 1.12 2.05 -1.83
N PRO A 18 0.87 3.06 -2.66
CA PRO A 18 -0.49 3.46 -3.02
C PRO A 18 -1.15 2.44 -3.96
N LEU A 19 -2.49 2.37 -3.85
CA LEU A 19 -3.35 1.86 -4.91
C LEU A 19 -3.91 3.09 -5.64
N THR A 20 -3.90 3.07 -6.97
CA THR A 20 -4.32 4.22 -7.77
C THR A 20 -5.02 3.79 -9.06
N THR A 21 -5.94 4.62 -9.53
CA THR A 21 -6.59 4.52 -10.85
C THR A 21 -5.92 5.40 -11.90
N ARG A 22 -4.93 6.21 -11.50
CA ARG A 22 -4.14 7.03 -12.41
C ARG A 22 -3.20 6.15 -13.22
N ASP A 23 -2.94 6.57 -14.46
CA ASP A 23 -1.99 5.89 -15.32
C ASP A 23 -0.56 6.29 -14.90
N TYR A 24 0.20 5.31 -14.44
CA TYR A 24 1.61 5.43 -14.09
C TYR A 24 2.43 4.56 -15.04
N SER A 25 3.73 4.82 -15.16
CA SER A 25 4.60 3.98 -16.00
C SER A 25 4.39 2.49 -15.65
N PRO A 26 4.20 1.62 -16.67
CA PRO A 26 4.08 0.17 -16.47
C PRO A 26 5.28 -0.42 -15.71
N ASP A 27 6.45 0.19 -15.81
CA ASP A 27 7.66 -0.26 -15.11
C ASP A 27 7.49 -0.21 -13.59
N PHE A 28 6.70 0.75 -13.09
CA PHE A 28 6.49 1.00 -11.67
C PHE A 28 5.13 0.54 -11.15
N SER A 29 4.32 -0.09 -12.02
CA SER A 29 2.92 -0.38 -11.74
C SER A 29 2.61 -1.87 -11.86
N ILE A 30 1.89 -2.42 -10.89
CA ILE A 30 1.41 -3.80 -10.90
C ILE A 30 -0.11 -3.78 -11.04
N LYS A 31 -0.61 -4.34 -12.14
CA LYS A 31 -2.05 -4.52 -12.36
C LYS A 31 -2.60 -5.56 -11.38
N LEU A 32 -3.77 -5.26 -10.82
CA LEU A 32 -4.45 -6.17 -9.91
C LEU A 32 -5.28 -7.21 -10.69
N PRO A 33 -5.34 -8.48 -10.23
CA PRO A 33 -6.25 -9.47 -10.80
C PRO A 33 -7.71 -9.04 -10.66
N LEU A 34 -8.54 -9.27 -11.68
CA LEU A 34 -9.96 -8.88 -11.66
C LEU A 34 -10.70 -9.41 -10.42
N ARG A 35 -10.48 -10.67 -10.04
CA ARG A 35 -11.09 -11.25 -8.83
C ARG A 35 -10.77 -10.47 -7.56
N LEU A 36 -9.57 -9.89 -7.46
CA LEU A 36 -9.17 -9.06 -6.32
C LEU A 36 -9.82 -7.69 -6.38
N ILE A 37 -9.90 -7.09 -7.57
CA ILE A 37 -10.61 -5.83 -7.79
C ILE A 37 -12.07 -5.98 -7.34
N ASP A 38 -12.75 -7.03 -7.78
CA ASP A 38 -14.14 -7.29 -7.41
C ASP A 38 -14.29 -7.53 -5.90
N HIS A 39 -13.41 -8.37 -5.32
CA HIS A 39 -13.44 -8.69 -3.90
C HIS A 39 -13.23 -7.47 -3.00
N LEU A 40 -12.30 -6.57 -3.39
CA LEU A 40 -11.99 -5.35 -2.66
C LEU A 40 -12.84 -4.15 -3.11
N ARG A 41 -13.79 -4.35 -4.05
CA ARG A 41 -14.65 -3.31 -4.63
C ARG A 41 -13.88 -2.11 -5.17
N LEU A 42 -12.77 -2.37 -5.86
CA LEU A 42 -11.93 -1.35 -6.47
C LEU A 42 -12.39 -1.03 -7.90
N ASP A 43 -11.94 0.10 -8.45
CA ASP A 43 -12.10 0.41 -9.88
C ASP A 43 -11.22 -0.55 -10.72
N ILE A 44 -11.69 -0.97 -11.88
CA ILE A 44 -10.97 -1.90 -12.79
C ILE A 44 -9.59 -1.39 -13.25
N ARG A 45 -9.36 -0.08 -13.21
CA ARG A 45 -8.09 0.57 -13.53
C ARG A 45 -7.11 0.57 -12.36
N SER A 46 -7.52 0.05 -11.20
CA SER A 46 -6.71 0.07 -9.98
C SER A 46 -5.43 -0.74 -10.14
N SER A 47 -4.31 -0.11 -9.82
CA SER A 47 -2.98 -0.70 -9.83
C SER A 47 -2.21 -0.32 -8.57
N VAL A 48 -1.18 -1.10 -8.25
CA VAL A 48 -0.22 -0.78 -7.18
C VAL A 48 0.99 -0.09 -7.79
N VAL A 49 1.36 1.09 -7.29
CA VAL A 49 2.58 1.80 -7.70
C VAL A 49 3.67 1.52 -6.67
N TRP A 50 4.65 0.68 -7.02
CA TRP A 50 5.58 0.13 -6.02
C TRP A 50 6.76 1.05 -5.70
N ASN A 51 7.06 2.05 -6.54
CA ASN A 51 8.16 2.98 -6.34
C ASN A 51 7.77 4.24 -5.53
N ASP A 52 6.52 4.35 -5.10
CA ASP A 52 6.02 5.41 -4.21
C ASP A 52 5.80 4.83 -2.80
N VAL A 53 6.87 4.77 -2.02
CA VAL A 53 6.85 4.18 -0.68
C VAL A 53 6.63 5.29 0.36
N ASN A 54 5.54 5.18 1.11
CA ASN A 54 5.13 6.17 2.10
C ASN A 54 5.06 5.57 3.50
N GLU A 55 5.45 6.35 4.51
CA GLU A 55 5.36 5.97 5.92
C GLU A 55 4.33 6.83 6.65
N PHE A 56 3.46 6.18 7.43
CA PHE A 56 2.39 6.82 8.22
C PHE A 56 2.36 6.32 9.68
N THR A 57 1.77 7.13 10.57
CA THR A 57 1.37 6.71 11.92
C THR A 57 0.10 5.84 11.85
N TRP A 58 0.07 4.75 12.63
CA TRP A 58 -1.13 3.92 12.81
C TRP A 58 -1.61 3.95 14.28
N VAL A 59 -2.88 4.22 14.56
CA VAL A 59 -3.90 4.85 13.69
C VAL A 59 -3.61 6.37 13.65
N GLY A 60 -3.87 7.05 12.53
CA GLY A 60 -3.53 8.47 12.37
C GLY A 60 -4.39 9.16 11.30
N PRO A 61 -4.22 10.46 11.04
CA PRO A 61 -5.05 11.24 10.10
C PRO A 61 -5.15 10.63 8.70
N ASP A 62 -4.06 10.02 8.22
CA ASP A 62 -3.96 9.36 6.91
C ASP A 62 -4.39 7.89 6.91
N VAL A 63 -4.56 7.28 8.10
CA VAL A 63 -5.05 5.92 8.29
C VAL A 63 -6.41 6.01 8.97
N ARG A 64 -7.46 6.14 8.16
CA ARG A 64 -8.82 6.30 8.68
C ARG A 64 -9.44 4.95 9.01
N SER A 65 -10.13 4.89 10.15
CA SER A 65 -11.02 3.78 10.47
C SER A 65 -12.22 3.77 9.54
N GLY A 66 -12.62 2.58 9.11
CA GLY A 66 -13.92 2.33 8.50
C GLY A 66 -15.06 2.58 9.48
N THR A 67 -16.29 2.48 8.99
CA THR A 67 -17.52 2.69 9.77
C THR A 67 -17.68 1.72 10.94
N ASP A 68 -17.02 0.57 10.86
CA ASP A 68 -16.97 -0.49 11.88
C ASP A 68 -15.75 -0.36 12.81
N GLY A 69 -14.95 0.71 12.67
CA GLY A 69 -13.70 0.90 13.40
C GLY A 69 -12.48 0.21 12.77
N ASN A 70 -12.65 -0.64 11.74
CA ASN A 70 -11.55 -1.34 11.10
C ASN A 70 -10.87 -0.45 10.07
N CYS A 71 -9.55 -0.31 10.17
CA CYS A 71 -8.74 0.43 9.19
C CYS A 71 -8.27 -0.46 8.01
N VAL A 72 -8.71 -1.72 7.96
CA VAL A 72 -8.30 -2.72 6.96
C VAL A 72 -9.43 -2.96 5.97
N ILE A 73 -9.18 -2.67 4.70
CA ILE A 73 -10.14 -2.89 3.60
C ILE A 73 -10.16 -4.37 3.17
N GLY A 74 -8.99 -5.03 3.20
CA GLY A 74 -8.85 -6.44 2.86
C GLY A 74 -7.40 -6.87 2.70
N ALA A 75 -7.20 -8.14 2.32
CA ALA A 75 -5.88 -8.74 2.17
C ALA A 75 -5.40 -8.70 0.70
N MET A 76 -4.10 -8.45 0.50
CA MET A 76 -3.47 -8.57 -0.80
C MET A 76 -2.97 -10.02 -1.02
N PRO A 77 -3.09 -10.59 -2.23
CA PRO A 77 -2.46 -11.86 -2.56
C PRO A 77 -0.95 -11.85 -2.28
N GLU A 78 -0.46 -12.91 -1.66
CA GLU A 78 0.95 -13.04 -1.26
C GLU A 78 1.92 -12.85 -2.43
N LYS A 79 1.57 -13.36 -3.62
CA LYS A 79 2.38 -13.17 -4.83
C LYS A 79 2.62 -11.70 -5.17
N ILE A 80 1.58 -10.87 -5.07
CA ILE A 80 1.66 -9.42 -5.35
C ILE A 80 2.49 -8.74 -4.27
N TYR A 81 2.23 -9.08 -3.00
CA TYR A 81 3.01 -8.57 -1.87
C TYR A 81 4.51 -8.86 -2.03
N ARG A 82 4.88 -10.12 -2.30
CA ARG A 82 6.28 -10.53 -2.47
C ARG A 82 6.94 -9.82 -3.64
N GLN A 83 6.23 -9.66 -4.75
CA GLN A 83 6.75 -8.95 -5.92
C GLN A 83 7.02 -7.47 -5.60
N VAL A 84 6.08 -6.79 -4.94
CA VAL A 84 6.26 -5.39 -4.51
C VAL A 84 7.45 -5.25 -3.55
N ALA A 85 7.51 -6.10 -2.52
CA ALA A 85 8.59 -6.06 -1.53
C ALA A 85 9.96 -6.30 -2.17
N ALA A 86 10.05 -7.28 -3.08
CA ALA A 86 11.27 -7.56 -3.84
C ALA A 86 11.71 -6.36 -4.69
N ASN A 87 10.77 -5.71 -5.40
CA ASN A 87 11.07 -4.53 -6.21
C ASN A 87 11.59 -3.36 -5.36
N ILE A 88 10.95 -3.08 -4.21
CA ILE A 88 11.36 -2.02 -3.29
C ILE A 88 12.79 -2.22 -2.83
N VAL A 89 13.13 -3.46 -2.40
CA VAL A 89 14.47 -3.80 -1.92
C VAL A 89 15.51 -3.74 -3.04
N ALA A 90 15.21 -4.33 -4.19
CA ALA A 90 16.13 -4.38 -5.32
C ALA A 90 16.50 -2.98 -5.83
N HIS A 91 15.53 -2.06 -5.87
CA HIS A 91 15.72 -0.70 -6.36
C HIS A 91 16.07 0.31 -5.26
N ARG A 92 16.16 -0.12 -4.00
CA ARG A 92 16.44 0.73 -2.83
C ARG A 92 15.56 1.99 -2.79
N VAL A 93 14.26 1.79 -3.02
CA VAL A 93 13.30 2.90 -3.10
C VAL A 93 13.31 3.68 -1.78
N LYS A 94 13.46 5.01 -1.88
CA LYS A 94 13.44 5.88 -0.70
C LYS A 94 12.05 5.92 -0.10
N ILE A 95 11.99 5.81 1.23
CA ILE A 95 10.74 5.95 1.98
C ILE A 95 10.46 7.44 2.17
N THR A 96 9.28 7.89 1.78
CA THR A 96 8.79 9.23 2.04
C THR A 96 8.08 9.24 3.38
N HIS A 97 8.62 10.00 4.34
CA HIS A 97 7.97 10.22 5.62
C HIS A 97 6.85 11.25 5.43
N ARG A 98 5.60 10.79 5.47
CA ARG A 98 4.44 11.69 5.49
C ARG A 98 4.23 12.09 6.95
N THR A 99 4.59 13.32 7.28
CA THR A 99 4.31 13.92 8.57
C THR A 99 2.93 14.56 8.55
N GLU A 100 2.27 14.52 9.71
CA GLU A 100 1.07 15.31 10.01
C GLU A 100 1.31 16.81 9.81
#